data_AF-A0A0M0BKD3-F1
#
_entry.id   AF-A0A0M0BKD3-F1
#
_cell.length_a   1.000
_cell.length_b   1.000
_cell.length_c   1.000
_cell.angle_alpha   90.00
_cell.angle_beta   90.00
_cell.angle_gamma   90.00
#
_symmetry.space_group_name_H-M   'P 1'
#
loop_
_entity.id
_entity.type
_entity.pdbx_description
1 polymer ?
#
loop_
_entity_poly.entity_id
_entity_poly.type
_entity_poly.pdbx_seq_one_letter_code
_entity_poly.pdbx_strand_id
1 'polypeptide(L)'
;MSRVSEEKLRIVDSTIELLKEYEIIGAADLHKVGSGMLQDLRKQLRGQLAIRCIKNTLMQIAMGKTDLTGMEEFLERIAGPNIFIFSNGNPFKLAMMLHRNKVKVFAKTGDTALDTIVIPAGNTGLSPGPILSQFGGLGVRTRIEGGNIWVVQDTEVAKAGDEISQALAEVLARMGMRVAEMGLDIKAVYERGTTIPHDELILDLEAYAEQLKEAHDNAFQVALKSSYPTPQTLPMLLMLAAQNARRVALEAGYVSPETVTELVGKAHSQALALERLVKSKQ
;
A
#
# COMPACT_ATOMS: atom_id res chain seq x y z
N MET A 1 20.12 24.21 -41.34
CA MET A 1 19.99 23.48 -40.06
C MET A 1 20.09 24.50 -38.93
N SER A 2 19.04 24.63 -38.12
CA SER A 2 18.97 25.63 -37.04
C SER A 2 20.08 25.41 -36.01
N ARG A 3 20.76 26.49 -35.62
CA ARG A 3 21.83 26.52 -34.62
C ARG A 3 21.32 25.90 -33.30
N VAL A 4 21.73 24.68 -32.99
CA VAL A 4 21.37 24.01 -31.73
C VAL A 4 22.11 24.74 -30.61
N SER A 5 21.39 25.14 -29.55
CA SER A 5 22.00 25.80 -28.38
C SER A 5 23.03 24.89 -27.72
N GLU A 6 24.21 25.43 -27.41
CA GLU A 6 25.29 24.72 -26.71
C GLU A 6 24.82 24.12 -25.37
N GLU A 7 23.87 24.76 -24.69
CA GLU A 7 23.30 24.26 -23.45
C GLU A 7 22.57 22.92 -23.64
N LYS A 8 21.83 22.77 -24.75
CA LYS A 8 21.09 21.52 -25.02
C LYS A 8 22.05 20.37 -25.33
N LEU A 9 23.16 20.66 -26.01
CA LEU A 9 24.21 19.68 -26.27
C LEU A 9 24.86 19.21 -24.96
N ARG A 10 25.25 20.15 -24.09
CA ARG A 10 25.80 19.82 -22.75
C ARG A 10 24.83 18.99 -21.90
N ILE A 11 23.53 19.29 -21.94
CA ILE A 11 22.52 18.51 -21.21
C ILE A 11 22.45 17.08 -21.76
N VAL A 12 22.46 16.91 -23.08
CA VAL A 12 22.46 15.57 -23.69
C VAL A 12 23.72 14.80 -23.32
N ASP A 13 24.90 15.42 -23.42
CA ASP A 13 26.17 14.76 -23.11
C ASP A 13 26.25 14.34 -21.64
N SER A 14 25.88 15.22 -20.70
CA SER A 14 25.81 14.87 -19.28
C SER A 14 24.73 13.82 -18.96
N THR A 15 23.65 13.75 -19.76
CA THR A 15 22.66 12.69 -19.63
C THR A 15 23.21 11.35 -20.11
N ILE A 16 23.98 11.33 -21.20
CA ILE A 16 24.63 10.11 -21.70
C ILE A 16 25.64 9.57 -20.67
N GLU A 17 26.38 10.44 -19.98
CA GLU A 17 27.26 10.03 -18.88
C GLU A 17 26.47 9.34 -17.77
N LEU A 18 25.35 9.92 -17.34
CA LEU A 18 24.47 9.33 -16.31
C LEU A 18 23.86 8.00 -16.77
N LEU A 19 23.45 7.89 -18.04
CA LEU A 19 22.92 6.65 -18.61
C LEU A 19 23.94 5.51 -18.64
N LYS A 20 25.24 5.83 -18.69
CA LYS A 20 26.33 4.85 -18.63
C LYS A 20 26.72 4.49 -17.20
N GLU A 21 26.62 5.44 -16.28
CA GLU A 21 26.96 5.25 -14.86
C GLU A 21 25.88 4.46 -14.11
N TYR A 22 24.62 4.62 -14.49
CA TYR A 22 23.48 4.06 -13.78
C TYR A 22 22.75 2.98 -14.58
N GLU A 23 22.48 1.84 -13.93
CA GLU A 23 21.75 0.72 -14.54
C GLU A 23 20.22 0.90 -14.51
N ILE A 24 19.71 1.66 -13.52
CA ILE A 24 18.29 1.87 -13.29
C ILE A 24 17.92 3.33 -13.55
N ILE A 25 16.87 3.51 -14.34
CA ILE A 25 16.35 4.82 -14.74
C ILE A 25 14.86 4.86 -14.40
N GLY A 26 14.49 5.64 -13.40
CA GLY A 26 13.10 5.92 -13.05
C GLY A 26 12.61 7.21 -13.72
N ALA A 27 11.41 7.18 -14.28
CA ALA A 27 10.66 8.37 -14.66
C ALA A 27 9.56 8.60 -13.63
N ALA A 28 9.56 9.76 -12.98
CA ALA A 28 8.51 10.18 -12.05
C ALA A 28 7.76 11.41 -12.56
N ASP A 29 6.48 11.51 -12.21
CA ASP A 29 5.66 12.66 -12.53
C ASP A 29 6.06 13.88 -11.69
N LEU A 30 6.15 15.03 -12.34
CA LEU A 30 6.41 16.32 -11.71
C LEU A 30 5.13 17.15 -11.50
N HIS A 31 3.96 16.61 -11.87
CA HIS A 31 2.70 17.34 -11.78
C HIS A 31 2.39 17.79 -10.34
N LYS A 32 2.08 19.09 -10.19
CA LYS A 32 1.78 19.75 -8.91
C LYS A 32 2.90 19.69 -7.84
N VAL A 33 4.11 19.24 -8.17
CA VAL A 33 5.23 19.17 -7.21
C VAL A 33 5.91 20.53 -7.05
N GLY A 34 5.97 21.03 -5.81
CA GLY A 34 6.65 22.28 -5.47
C GLY A 34 8.18 22.19 -5.54
N SER A 35 8.84 23.28 -5.94
CA SER A 35 10.30 23.35 -6.04
C SER A 35 11.02 23.11 -4.71
N GLY A 36 10.47 23.60 -3.59
CA GLY A 36 11.00 23.36 -2.25
C GLY A 36 11.03 21.86 -1.90
N MET A 37 9.94 21.14 -2.24
CA MET A 37 9.86 19.70 -2.00
C MET A 37 10.92 18.93 -2.79
N LEU A 38 11.14 19.29 -4.07
CA LEU A 38 12.19 18.69 -4.88
C LEU A 38 13.59 18.96 -4.32
N GLN A 39 13.83 20.16 -3.78
CA GLN A 39 15.10 20.49 -3.15
C GLN A 39 15.32 19.67 -1.88
N ASP A 40 14.28 19.49 -1.06
CA ASP A 40 14.36 18.70 0.17
C ASP A 40 14.53 17.20 -0.13
N LEU A 41 13.80 16.66 -1.10
CA LEU A 41 14.01 15.31 -1.63
C LEU A 41 15.45 15.12 -2.12
N ARG A 42 15.99 16.08 -2.89
CA ARG A 42 17.39 16.02 -3.35
C ARG A 42 18.40 16.07 -2.23
N LYS A 43 18.12 16.78 -1.12
CA LYS A 43 18.98 16.79 0.07
C LYS A 43 18.93 15.45 0.80
N GLN A 44 17.73 14.89 0.99
CA GLN A 44 17.53 13.62 1.68
C GLN A 44 18.13 12.44 0.92
N LEU A 45 17.99 12.42 -0.41
CA LEU A 45 18.43 11.33 -1.28
C LEU A 45 19.85 11.52 -1.83
N ARG A 46 20.58 12.50 -1.30
CA ARG A 46 21.93 12.83 -1.75
C ARG A 46 22.87 11.64 -1.52
N GLY A 47 23.57 11.23 -2.57
CA GLY A 47 24.52 10.12 -2.53
C GLY A 47 23.92 8.74 -2.77
N GLN A 48 22.58 8.61 -2.77
CA GLN A 48 21.89 7.34 -3.11
C GLN A 48 21.27 7.38 -4.50
N LEU A 49 20.74 8.54 -4.89
CA LEU A 49 20.01 8.74 -6.15
C LEU A 49 20.46 10.03 -6.83
N ALA A 50 20.62 9.99 -8.15
CA ALA A 50 20.84 11.17 -8.96
C ALA A 50 19.52 11.61 -9.59
N ILE A 51 19.01 12.78 -9.18
CA ILE A 51 17.75 13.33 -9.68
C ILE A 51 18.05 14.47 -10.66
N ARG A 52 17.53 14.37 -11.90
CA ARG A 52 17.69 15.39 -12.94
C ARG A 52 16.36 15.67 -13.65
N CYS A 53 16.01 16.95 -13.73
CA CYS A 53 14.94 17.41 -14.60
C CYS A 53 15.49 17.56 -16.01
N ILE A 54 15.07 16.69 -16.93
CA ILE A 54 15.48 16.70 -18.33
C ILE A 54 14.20 16.75 -19.16
N LYS A 55 14.20 17.47 -20.28
CA LYS A 55 13.04 17.45 -21.20
C LYS A 55 12.94 16.07 -21.85
N ASN A 56 11.72 15.54 -22.00
CA ASN A 56 11.49 14.21 -22.58
C ASN A 56 12.15 14.07 -23.96
N THR A 57 12.12 15.12 -24.79
CA THR A 57 12.79 15.13 -26.10
C THR A 57 14.31 15.02 -26.01
N LEU A 58 14.95 15.63 -25.00
CA LEU A 58 16.40 15.50 -24.79
C LEU A 58 16.76 14.12 -24.24
N MET A 59 15.89 13.55 -23.39
CA MET A 59 16.05 12.19 -22.90
C MET A 59 15.95 11.16 -24.05
N GLN A 60 14.96 11.32 -24.93
CA GLN A 60 14.82 10.50 -26.14
C GLN A 60 16.06 10.55 -27.03
N ILE A 61 16.64 11.73 -27.23
CA ILE A 61 17.86 11.89 -28.02
C ILE A 61 19.06 11.24 -27.32
N ALA A 62 19.17 11.37 -25.99
CA ALA A 62 20.26 10.77 -25.22
C ALA A 62 20.17 9.23 -25.24
N MET A 63 18.98 8.68 -25.02
CA MET A 63 18.71 7.24 -25.07
C MET A 63 18.90 6.65 -26.47
N GLY A 64 18.50 7.39 -27.53
CA GLY A 64 18.71 6.95 -28.90
C GLY A 64 20.18 6.99 -29.37
N LYS A 65 21.06 7.68 -28.63
CA LYS A 65 22.51 7.65 -28.84
C LYS A 65 23.22 6.55 -28.05
N THR A 66 22.50 5.86 -27.17
CA THR A 66 23.02 4.74 -26.38
C THR A 66 22.47 3.43 -26.93
N ASP A 67 23.30 2.39 -27.01
CA ASP A 67 22.92 1.05 -27.53
C ASP A 67 22.09 0.24 -26.51
N LEU A 68 21.13 0.88 -25.84
CA LEU A 68 20.31 0.24 -24.83
C LEU A 68 19.02 -0.30 -25.47
N THR A 69 18.70 -1.56 -25.18
CA THR A 69 17.53 -2.29 -25.70
C THR A 69 16.26 -1.95 -24.92
N GLY A 70 15.06 -2.12 -25.48
CA GLY A 70 13.80 -1.96 -24.73
C GLY A 70 13.40 -0.52 -24.36
N MET A 71 13.97 0.48 -25.03
CA MET A 71 13.76 1.90 -24.73
C MET A 71 12.41 2.45 -25.21
N GLU A 72 11.82 1.86 -26.25
CA GLU A 72 10.58 2.37 -26.87
C GLU A 72 9.42 2.35 -25.87
N GLU A 73 9.26 1.25 -25.14
CA GLU A 73 8.19 1.09 -24.14
C GLU A 73 8.33 2.08 -22.97
N PHE A 74 9.57 2.36 -22.55
CA PHE A 74 9.83 3.38 -21.53
C PHE A 74 9.43 4.77 -22.07
N LEU A 75 9.87 5.12 -23.27
CA LEU A 75 9.64 6.45 -23.85
C LEU A 75 8.16 6.74 -24.14
N GLU A 76 7.37 5.74 -24.51
CA GLU A 76 5.92 5.86 -24.69
C GLU A 76 5.19 6.22 -23.38
N ARG A 77 5.66 5.69 -22.25
CA ARG A 77 5.06 5.94 -20.92
C ARG A 77 5.47 7.27 -20.29
N ILE A 78 6.49 7.95 -20.82
CA ILE A 78 7.01 9.24 -20.31
C ILE A 78 6.21 10.42 -20.88
N ALA A 79 4.88 10.32 -20.95
CA ALA A 79 4.06 11.47 -21.33
C ALA A 79 3.98 12.51 -20.19
N GLY A 80 3.95 13.80 -20.54
CA GLY A 80 3.77 14.90 -19.58
C GLY A 80 5.05 15.41 -18.89
N PRO A 81 4.91 16.16 -17.79
CA PRO A 81 6.04 16.73 -17.07
C PRO A 81 6.73 15.66 -16.22
N ASN A 82 7.96 15.28 -16.59
CA ASN A 82 8.66 14.20 -15.92
C ASN A 82 9.99 14.65 -15.32
N ILE A 83 10.40 13.94 -14.28
CA ILE A 83 11.73 14.02 -13.68
C ILE A 83 12.37 12.64 -13.76
N PHE A 84 13.67 12.62 -14.06
CA PHE A 84 14.43 11.39 -14.18
C PHE A 84 15.26 11.15 -12.93
N ILE A 85 15.24 9.91 -12.46
CA ILE A 85 15.93 9.43 -11.28
C ILE A 85 16.85 8.30 -11.73
N PHE A 86 18.12 8.43 -11.44
CA PHE A 86 19.14 7.45 -11.79
C PHE A 86 19.66 6.78 -10.52
N SER A 87 19.77 5.45 -10.56
CA SER A 87 20.20 4.62 -9.43
C SER A 87 20.89 3.34 -9.89
N ASN A 88 21.68 2.75 -9.00
CA ASN A 88 22.27 1.42 -9.14
C ASN A 88 21.69 0.42 -8.12
N GLY A 89 20.57 0.78 -7.49
CA GLY A 89 19.94 0.01 -6.43
C GLY A 89 18.98 -1.07 -6.95
N ASN A 90 17.82 -1.16 -6.31
CA ASN A 90 16.73 -2.04 -6.73
C ASN A 90 15.52 -1.16 -7.11
N PRO A 91 14.83 -1.44 -8.22
CA PRO A 91 13.75 -0.59 -8.73
C PRO A 91 12.55 -0.51 -7.77
N PHE A 92 12.19 -1.62 -7.13
CA PHE A 92 11.13 -1.67 -6.11
C PHE A 92 11.51 -0.90 -4.86
N LYS A 93 12.77 -1.02 -4.42
CA LYS A 93 13.26 -0.23 -3.27
C LYS A 93 13.19 1.27 -3.56
N LEU A 94 13.50 1.67 -4.80
CA LEU A 94 13.39 3.06 -5.25
C LEU A 94 11.92 3.53 -5.23
N ALA A 95 10.98 2.71 -5.71
CA ALA A 95 9.55 2.99 -5.61
C ALA A 95 9.07 3.13 -4.16
N MET A 96 9.44 2.19 -3.29
CA MET A 96 9.10 2.26 -1.86
C MET A 96 9.71 3.48 -1.17
N MET A 97 10.95 3.87 -1.51
CA MET A 97 11.59 5.06 -0.95
C MET A 97 10.86 6.34 -1.36
N LEU A 98 10.46 6.46 -2.62
CA LEU A 98 9.71 7.63 -3.08
C LEU A 98 8.31 7.67 -2.49
N HIS A 99 7.64 6.52 -2.39
CA HIS A 99 6.32 6.42 -1.77
C HIS A 99 6.35 6.81 -0.28
N ARG A 100 7.36 6.36 0.48
CA ARG A 100 7.55 6.75 1.89
C ARG A 100 7.83 8.24 2.09
N ASN A 101 8.40 8.90 1.09
CA ASN A 101 8.70 10.32 1.13
C ASN A 101 7.56 11.19 0.59
N LYS A 102 6.36 10.63 0.34
CA LYS A 102 5.15 11.41 0.07
C LYS A 102 4.82 12.25 1.31
N VAL A 103 4.57 13.54 1.11
CA VAL A 103 4.27 14.48 2.20
C VAL A 103 2.81 14.89 2.10
N LYS A 104 2.10 14.83 3.23
CA LYS A 104 0.74 15.35 3.31
C LYS A 104 0.77 16.88 3.23
N VAL A 105 0.04 17.45 2.28
CA VAL A 105 -0.10 18.88 2.04
C VAL A 105 -1.57 19.30 2.15
N PHE A 106 -1.80 20.61 2.16
CA PHE A 106 -3.14 21.16 2.06
C PHE A 106 -3.70 20.92 0.67
N ALA A 107 -4.93 20.42 0.61
CA ALA A 107 -5.65 20.25 -0.65
C ALA A 107 -5.87 21.60 -1.32
N LYS A 108 -5.69 21.64 -2.65
CA LYS A 108 -6.05 22.79 -3.48
C LYS A 108 -7.36 22.52 -4.19
N THR A 109 -8.01 23.59 -4.63
CA THR A 109 -9.22 23.52 -5.45
C THR A 109 -8.96 22.67 -6.71
N GLY A 110 -9.83 21.71 -6.98
CA GLY A 110 -9.70 20.80 -8.12
C GLY A 110 -8.66 19.69 -7.95
N ASP A 111 -8.14 19.47 -6.74
CA ASP A 111 -7.45 18.22 -6.42
C ASP A 111 -8.47 17.09 -6.25
N THR A 112 -8.11 15.88 -6.67
CA THR A 112 -8.93 14.68 -6.48
C THR A 112 -8.60 14.09 -5.12
N ALA A 113 -9.61 13.77 -4.32
CA ALA A 113 -9.41 13.13 -3.03
C ALA A 113 -8.90 11.69 -3.24
N LEU A 114 -7.73 11.36 -2.69
CA LEU A 114 -7.17 9.99 -2.75
C LEU A 114 -7.88 9.07 -1.76
N ASP A 115 -8.16 9.59 -0.57
CA ASP A 115 -8.87 8.92 0.51
C ASP A 115 -10.14 9.70 0.88
N THR A 116 -11.06 9.06 1.59
CA THR A 116 -12.24 9.71 2.16
C THR A 116 -11.83 10.79 3.16
N ILE A 117 -12.28 12.03 2.93
CA ILE A 117 -11.98 13.18 3.78
C ILE A 117 -13.07 13.31 4.84
N VAL A 118 -12.69 13.11 6.10
CA VAL A 118 -13.56 13.25 7.27
C VAL A 118 -13.15 14.46 8.09
N ILE A 119 -14.11 15.30 8.44
CA ILE A 119 -13.90 16.37 9.42
C ILE A 119 -14.29 15.83 10.80
N PRO A 120 -13.35 15.72 11.75
CA PRO A 120 -13.63 15.17 13.07
C PRO A 120 -14.47 16.13 13.93
N ALA A 121 -15.26 15.57 14.83
CA ALA A 121 -15.99 16.28 15.85
C ALA A 121 -15.04 16.92 16.86
N GLY A 122 -15.33 18.15 17.27
CA GLY A 122 -14.52 18.87 18.25
C GLY A 122 -14.35 20.34 17.95
N ASN A 123 -13.50 20.98 18.76
CA ASN A 123 -13.16 22.39 18.62
C ASN A 123 -12.27 22.61 17.39
N THR A 124 -12.72 23.43 16.45
CA THR A 124 -11.89 23.79 15.29
C THR A 124 -10.89 24.92 15.61
N GLY A 125 -11.07 25.63 16.73
CA GLY A 125 -10.25 26.80 17.07
C GLY A 125 -10.51 28.03 16.19
N LEU A 126 -11.48 27.96 15.27
CA LEU A 126 -11.80 29.03 14.33
C LEU A 126 -12.88 29.94 14.90
N SER A 127 -12.71 31.25 14.77
CA SER A 127 -13.72 32.22 15.17
C SER A 127 -14.92 32.22 14.21
N PRO A 128 -16.16 32.42 14.73
CA PRO A 128 -17.35 32.49 13.91
C PRO A 128 -17.28 33.67 12.95
N GLY A 129 -17.45 33.38 11.67
CA GLY A 129 -17.33 34.36 10.57
C GLY A 129 -17.85 33.76 9.27
N PRO A 130 -17.37 34.24 8.10
CA PRO A 130 -17.79 33.73 6.79
C PRO A 130 -17.53 32.23 6.58
N ILE A 131 -16.64 31.63 7.37
CA ILE A 131 -16.34 30.20 7.32
C ILE A 131 -17.55 29.36 7.78
N LEU A 132 -18.41 29.90 8.64
CA LEU A 132 -19.58 29.18 9.16
C LEU A 132 -20.56 28.81 8.04
N SER A 133 -20.74 29.68 7.05
CA SER A 133 -21.58 29.37 5.88
C SER A 133 -20.92 28.34 4.96
N GLN A 134 -19.58 28.30 4.89
CA GLN A 134 -18.84 27.27 4.15
C GLN A 134 -19.01 25.89 4.80
N PHE A 135 -18.92 25.78 6.13
CA PHE A 135 -19.22 24.53 6.85
C PHE A 135 -20.65 24.04 6.60
N GLY A 136 -21.62 24.95 6.64
CA GLY A 136 -23.02 24.63 6.34
C GLY A 136 -23.24 24.16 4.89
N GLY A 137 -22.57 24.79 3.92
CA GLY A 137 -22.61 24.40 2.51
C GLY A 137 -21.97 23.02 2.24
N LEU A 138 -21.05 22.59 3.11
CA LEU A 138 -20.41 21.26 3.08
C LEU A 138 -21.19 20.19 3.88
N GLY A 139 -22.36 20.53 4.43
CA GLY A 139 -23.18 19.60 5.21
C GLY A 139 -22.66 19.30 6.62
N VAL A 140 -21.65 20.03 7.08
CA VAL A 140 -21.04 19.84 8.40
C VAL A 140 -21.88 20.56 9.46
N ARG A 141 -22.39 19.81 10.44
CA ARG A 141 -23.16 20.39 11.55
C ARG A 141 -22.22 21.03 12.57
N THR A 142 -22.27 22.35 12.68
CA THR A 142 -21.43 23.13 13.61
C THR A 142 -22.26 23.91 14.62
N ARG A 143 -21.73 24.10 15.83
CA ARG A 143 -22.27 24.95 16.91
C ARG A 143 -21.22 25.98 17.32
N ILE A 144 -21.65 27.15 17.79
CA ILE A 144 -20.74 28.15 18.37
C ILE A 144 -20.66 27.90 19.87
N GLU A 145 -19.48 27.58 20.38
CA GLU A 145 -19.22 27.41 21.81
C GLU A 145 -17.98 28.23 22.22
N GLY A 146 -18.10 29.07 23.24
CA GLY A 146 -16.98 29.86 23.77
C GLY A 146 -16.32 30.82 22.77
N GLY A 147 -17.04 31.24 21.72
CA GLY A 147 -16.48 32.11 20.67
C GLY A 147 -15.73 31.37 19.56
N ASN A 148 -15.74 30.03 19.54
CA ASN A 148 -15.17 29.20 18.47
C ASN A 148 -16.24 28.32 17.81
N ILE A 149 -15.96 27.88 16.57
CA ILE A 149 -16.78 26.91 15.84
C ILE A 149 -16.46 25.49 16.33
N TRP A 150 -17.48 24.77 16.78
CA TRP A 150 -17.43 23.39 17.24
C TRP A 150 -18.16 22.46 16.28
N VAL A 151 -17.52 21.39 15.81
CA VAL A 151 -18.13 20.36 14.96
C VAL A 151 -18.86 19.35 15.84
N VAL A 152 -20.15 19.13 15.58
CA VAL A 152 -21.03 18.31 16.44
C VAL A 152 -20.75 16.81 16.28
N GLN A 153 -20.48 16.36 15.05
CA GLN A 153 -20.26 14.97 14.72
C GLN A 153 -19.28 14.84 13.54
N ASP A 154 -18.57 13.72 13.50
CA ASP A 154 -17.72 13.36 12.36
C ASP A 154 -18.57 13.34 11.09
N THR A 155 -18.15 14.10 10.09
CA THR A 155 -18.89 14.22 8.83
C THR A 155 -17.94 13.97 7.67
N GLU A 156 -18.31 13.03 6.81
CA GLU A 156 -17.62 12.78 5.54
C GLU A 156 -17.97 13.89 4.56
N VAL A 157 -16.96 14.57 4.03
CA VAL A 157 -17.17 15.76 3.17
C VAL A 157 -16.80 15.48 1.71
N ALA A 158 -15.95 14.49 1.46
CA ALA A 158 -15.62 14.00 0.13
C ALA A 158 -15.22 12.52 0.21
N LYS A 159 -15.61 11.74 -0.80
CA LYS A 159 -15.16 10.34 -0.96
C LYS A 159 -13.87 10.28 -1.78
N ALA A 160 -13.18 9.15 -1.69
CA ALA A 160 -12.09 8.85 -2.61
C ALA A 160 -12.57 8.96 -4.07
N GLY A 161 -11.89 9.78 -4.87
CA GLY A 161 -12.21 10.08 -6.27
C GLY A 161 -12.97 11.40 -6.51
N ASP A 162 -13.49 12.05 -5.46
CA ASP A 162 -14.24 13.31 -5.63
C ASP A 162 -13.30 14.50 -5.83
N GLU A 163 -13.73 15.46 -6.66
CA GLU A 163 -13.04 16.73 -6.83
C GLU A 163 -13.26 17.66 -5.63
N ILE A 164 -12.18 18.20 -5.09
CA ILE A 164 -12.23 19.08 -3.93
C ILE A 164 -12.71 20.47 -4.36
N SER A 165 -13.89 20.85 -3.87
CA SER A 165 -14.46 22.17 -4.07
C SER A 165 -13.62 23.26 -3.40
N GLN A 166 -13.72 24.50 -3.91
CA GLN A 166 -12.98 25.64 -3.34
C GLN A 166 -13.32 25.85 -1.85
N ALA A 167 -14.60 25.73 -1.49
CA ALA A 167 -15.05 25.88 -0.10
C ALA A 167 -14.44 24.80 0.81
N LEU A 168 -14.34 23.55 0.31
CA LEU A 168 -13.71 22.45 1.06
C LEU A 168 -12.21 22.69 1.26
N ALA A 169 -11.48 23.07 0.21
CA ALA A 169 -10.05 23.37 0.31
C ALA A 169 -9.75 24.50 1.31
N GLU A 170 -10.56 25.57 1.30
CA GLU A 170 -10.42 26.69 2.24
C GLU A 170 -10.67 26.27 3.69
N VAL A 171 -11.71 25.48 3.93
CA VAL A 171 -12.04 24.97 5.27
C VAL A 171 -10.92 24.05 5.78
N LEU A 172 -10.46 23.10 4.96
CA LEU A 172 -9.36 22.18 5.31
C LEU A 172 -8.06 22.93 5.62
N ALA A 173 -7.72 23.93 4.81
CA ALA A 173 -6.53 24.75 5.02
C ALA A 173 -6.60 25.53 6.34
N ARG A 174 -7.77 26.12 6.67
CA ARG A 174 -7.97 26.86 7.93
C ARG A 174 -7.99 25.95 9.15
N MET A 175 -8.53 24.74 9.02
CA MET A 175 -8.47 23.72 10.08
C MET A 175 -7.07 23.12 10.27
N GLY A 176 -6.11 23.45 9.40
CA GLY A 176 -4.77 22.88 9.48
C GLY A 176 -4.69 21.42 9.04
N MET A 177 -5.74 20.89 8.39
CA MET A 177 -5.79 19.49 7.97
C MET A 177 -5.09 19.30 6.62
N ARG A 178 -4.09 18.41 6.61
CA ARG A 178 -3.31 18.05 5.42
C ARG A 178 -3.80 16.70 4.90
N VAL A 179 -4.70 16.75 3.94
CA VAL A 179 -5.42 15.58 3.43
C VAL A 179 -5.03 15.19 1.99
N ALA A 180 -4.32 16.06 1.27
CA ALA A 180 -3.79 15.72 -0.04
C ALA A 180 -2.37 15.19 0.10
N GLU A 181 -2.02 14.14 -0.63
CA GLU A 181 -0.64 13.70 -0.73
C GLU A 181 0.04 14.39 -1.91
N MET A 182 1.19 15.00 -1.66
CA MET A 182 2.05 15.51 -2.71
C MET A 182 3.37 14.77 -2.63
N GLY A 183 3.78 14.19 -3.74
CA GLY A 183 5.04 13.48 -3.86
C GLY A 183 5.32 13.09 -5.30
N LEU A 184 6.54 12.59 -5.52
CA LEU A 184 6.93 12.06 -6.81
C LEU A 184 6.31 10.68 -6.98
N ASP A 185 5.41 10.56 -7.95
CA ASP A 185 4.84 9.28 -8.33
C ASP A 185 5.61 8.72 -9.51
N ILE A 186 6.06 7.46 -9.42
CA ILE A 186 6.85 6.85 -10.48
C ILE A 186 5.91 6.38 -11.57
N LYS A 187 6.16 6.75 -12.82
CA LYS A 187 5.38 6.24 -13.96
C LYS A 187 5.91 4.90 -14.45
N ALA A 188 7.23 4.83 -14.59
CA ALA A 188 7.92 3.65 -15.08
C ALA A 188 9.37 3.64 -14.58
N VAL A 189 9.92 2.44 -14.45
CA VAL A 189 11.35 2.22 -14.21
C VAL A 189 11.90 1.36 -15.32
N TYR A 190 13.02 1.76 -15.88
CA TYR A 190 13.79 0.99 -16.84
C TYR A 190 14.97 0.34 -16.11
N GLU A 191 15.11 -0.98 -16.26
CA GLU A 191 16.22 -1.78 -15.74
C GLU A 191 16.71 -2.74 -16.83
N ARG A 192 17.96 -2.55 -17.28
CA ARG A 192 18.69 -3.49 -18.18
C ARG A 192 17.87 -4.03 -19.38
N GLY A 193 17.04 -3.19 -19.98
CA GLY A 193 16.23 -3.53 -21.16
C GLY A 193 14.79 -3.94 -20.86
N THR A 194 14.39 -3.96 -19.59
CA THR A 194 13.02 -4.25 -19.15
C THR A 194 12.41 -2.98 -18.57
N THR A 195 11.20 -2.63 -19.02
CA THR A 195 10.44 -1.51 -18.47
C THR A 195 9.39 -2.04 -17.50
N ILE A 196 9.51 -1.67 -16.24
CA ILE A 196 8.54 -2.02 -15.19
C ILE A 196 7.57 -0.83 -15.02
N PRO A 197 6.27 -1.02 -15.28
CA PRO A 197 5.27 0.02 -15.08
C PRO A 197 5.00 0.26 -13.58
N HIS A 198 4.40 1.41 -13.27
CA HIS A 198 4.02 1.78 -11.90
C HIS A 198 3.24 0.70 -11.15
N ASP A 199 2.27 0.08 -11.80
CA ASP A 199 1.34 -0.87 -11.17
C ASP A 199 2.06 -2.15 -10.70
N GLU A 200 3.14 -2.53 -11.37
CA GLU A 200 3.98 -3.67 -10.97
C GLU A 200 5.01 -3.29 -9.90
N LEU A 201 5.36 -2.00 -9.78
CA LEU A 201 6.31 -1.50 -8.79
C LEU A 201 5.73 -1.41 -7.37
N ILE A 202 4.40 -1.32 -7.24
CA ILE A 202 3.73 -1.32 -5.94
C ILE A 202 3.60 -2.76 -5.44
N LEU A 203 4.52 -3.15 -4.56
CA LEU A 203 4.46 -4.43 -3.87
C LEU A 203 3.74 -4.26 -2.53
N ASP A 204 2.57 -4.87 -2.40
CA ASP A 204 1.92 -5.06 -1.11
C ASP A 204 2.52 -6.28 -0.39
N LEU A 205 3.57 -6.03 0.39
CA LEU A 205 4.29 -7.07 1.12
C LEU A 205 3.38 -7.85 2.09
N GLU A 206 2.31 -7.23 2.60
CA GLU A 206 1.39 -7.89 3.52
C GLU A 206 0.51 -8.90 2.77
N ALA A 207 -0.07 -8.49 1.64
CA ALA A 207 -0.85 -9.38 0.78
C ALA A 207 -0.01 -10.56 0.27
N TYR A 208 1.24 -10.32 -0.17
CA TYR A 208 2.14 -11.39 -0.59
C TYR A 208 2.48 -12.36 0.55
N ALA A 209 2.69 -11.85 1.77
CA ALA A 209 2.97 -12.69 2.93
C ALA A 209 1.76 -13.56 3.31
N GLU A 210 0.54 -13.01 3.18
CA GLU A 210 -0.70 -13.75 3.41
C GLU A 210 -0.91 -14.85 2.36
N GLN A 211 -0.74 -14.54 1.08
CA GLN A 211 -0.81 -15.53 -0.01
C GLN A 211 0.19 -16.67 0.18
N LEU A 212 1.42 -16.36 0.63
CA LEU A 212 2.44 -17.39 0.87
C LEU A 212 2.06 -18.32 2.04
N LYS A 213 1.50 -17.76 3.11
CA LYS A 213 0.98 -18.55 4.24
C LYS A 213 -0.16 -19.44 3.80
N GLU A 214 -1.11 -18.89 3.05
CA GLU A 214 -2.25 -19.64 2.52
C GLU A 214 -1.80 -20.77 1.60
N ALA A 215 -0.86 -20.51 0.69
CA ALA A 215 -0.29 -21.54 -0.18
C ALA A 215 0.40 -22.66 0.60
N HIS A 216 1.17 -22.30 1.64
CA HIS A 216 1.79 -23.27 2.54
C HIS A 216 0.74 -24.11 3.26
N ASP A 217 -0.26 -23.48 3.86
CA ASP A 217 -1.29 -24.17 4.64
C ASP A 217 -2.14 -25.08 3.76
N ASN A 218 -2.48 -24.64 2.55
CA ASN A 218 -3.17 -25.46 1.56
C ASN A 218 -2.33 -26.67 1.15
N ALA A 219 -1.06 -26.48 0.80
CA ALA A 219 -0.16 -27.57 0.44
C ALA A 219 0.00 -28.57 1.61
N PHE A 220 0.13 -28.05 2.83
CA PHE A 220 0.26 -28.84 4.03
C PHE A 220 -1.01 -29.66 4.34
N GLN A 221 -2.20 -29.08 4.16
CA GLN A 221 -3.47 -29.80 4.28
C GLN A 221 -3.61 -30.92 3.25
N VAL A 222 -3.20 -30.68 1.99
CA VAL A 222 -3.21 -31.72 0.95
C VAL A 222 -2.24 -32.85 1.33
N ALA A 223 -1.03 -32.52 1.81
CA ALA A 223 -0.05 -33.51 2.24
C ALA A 223 -0.58 -34.36 3.42
N LEU A 224 -1.23 -33.74 4.40
CA LEU A 224 -1.85 -34.46 5.51
C LEU A 224 -3.00 -35.38 5.05
N LYS A 225 -3.93 -34.89 4.22
CA LYS A 225 -5.08 -35.67 3.74
C LYS A 225 -4.66 -36.84 2.84
N SER A 226 -3.63 -36.64 2.03
CA SER A 226 -3.04 -37.70 1.19
C SER A 226 -2.15 -38.67 1.97
N SER A 227 -1.96 -38.47 3.28
CA SER A 227 -1.06 -39.26 4.12
C SER A 227 0.39 -39.28 3.62
N TYR A 228 0.84 -38.19 2.99
CA TYR A 228 2.19 -38.08 2.44
C TYR A 228 3.20 -37.76 3.57
N PRO A 229 4.14 -38.67 3.87
CA PRO A 229 5.04 -38.52 5.02
C PRO A 229 6.24 -37.63 4.67
N THR A 230 6.29 -36.44 5.26
CA THR A 230 7.47 -35.56 5.29
C THR A 230 7.88 -35.30 6.73
N PRO A 231 9.12 -34.85 7.01
CA PRO A 231 9.53 -34.52 8.38
C PRO A 231 8.59 -33.53 9.08
N GLN A 232 7.95 -32.64 8.32
CA GLN A 232 7.00 -31.65 8.81
C GLN A 232 5.59 -32.24 9.05
N THR A 233 5.10 -33.15 8.19
CA THR A 233 3.75 -33.73 8.33
C THR A 233 3.71 -34.93 9.28
N LEU A 234 4.82 -35.64 9.44
CA LEU A 234 4.89 -36.91 10.16
C LEU A 234 4.40 -36.83 11.62
N PRO A 235 4.77 -35.82 12.45
CA PRO A 235 4.28 -35.72 13.81
C PRO A 235 2.75 -35.61 13.88
N MET A 236 2.16 -34.85 12.96
CA MET A 236 0.71 -34.67 12.92
C MET A 236 -0.01 -35.89 12.35
N LEU A 237 0.57 -36.57 11.35
CA LEU A 237 0.02 -37.84 10.85
C LEU A 237 -0.01 -38.92 11.95
N LEU A 238 1.06 -39.04 12.73
CA LEU A 238 1.11 -39.99 13.86
C LEU A 238 0.09 -39.64 14.94
N MET A 239 -0.03 -38.36 15.29
CA MET A 239 -1.05 -37.89 16.24
C MET A 239 -2.47 -38.19 15.75
N LEU A 240 -2.78 -37.89 14.49
CA LEU A 240 -4.08 -38.17 13.87
C LEU A 240 -4.38 -39.66 13.83
N ALA A 241 -3.39 -40.49 13.47
CA ALA A 241 -3.53 -41.94 13.46
C ALA A 241 -3.82 -42.49 14.86
N ALA A 242 -3.08 -42.03 15.87
CA ALA A 242 -3.30 -42.42 17.27
C ALA A 242 -4.69 -41.98 17.76
N GLN A 243 -5.11 -40.75 17.46
CA GLN A 243 -6.45 -40.26 17.81
C GLN A 243 -7.56 -41.06 17.12
N ASN A 244 -7.41 -41.35 15.82
CA ASN A 244 -8.40 -42.14 15.08
C ASN A 244 -8.50 -43.57 15.61
N ALA A 245 -7.36 -44.23 15.88
CA ALA A 245 -7.34 -45.56 16.48
C ALA A 245 -8.02 -45.56 17.87
N ARG A 246 -7.71 -44.56 18.70
CA ARG A 246 -8.33 -44.39 20.02
C ARG A 246 -9.84 -44.17 19.92
N ARG A 247 -10.31 -43.31 19.00
CA ARG A 247 -11.74 -43.10 18.75
C ARG A 247 -12.45 -44.38 18.36
N VAL A 248 -11.86 -45.16 17.44
CA VAL A 248 -12.43 -46.46 17.05
C VAL A 248 -12.48 -47.43 18.24
N ALA A 249 -11.41 -47.51 19.03
CA ALA A 249 -11.37 -48.37 20.22
C ALA A 249 -12.45 -47.99 21.26
N LEU A 250 -12.66 -46.69 21.49
CA LEU A 250 -13.69 -46.19 22.41
C LEU A 250 -15.12 -46.45 21.93
N GLU A 251 -15.39 -46.33 20.62
CA GLU A 251 -16.71 -46.65 20.06
C GLU A 251 -16.96 -48.15 19.99
N ALA A 252 -15.92 -48.95 19.72
CA ALA A 252 -16.01 -50.41 19.74
C ALA A 252 -16.09 -51.00 21.16
N GLY A 253 -15.88 -50.19 22.21
CA GLY A 253 -15.84 -50.67 23.60
C GLY A 253 -14.62 -51.56 23.90
N TYR A 254 -13.53 -51.41 23.15
CA TYR A 254 -12.33 -52.22 23.32
C TYR A 254 -11.57 -51.81 24.58
N VAL A 255 -11.46 -52.75 25.52
CA VAL A 255 -10.86 -52.52 26.84
C VAL A 255 -9.35 -52.73 26.76
N SER A 256 -8.59 -51.64 26.84
CA SER A 256 -7.14 -51.64 26.98
C SER A 256 -6.73 -50.74 28.16
N PRO A 257 -5.51 -50.89 28.71
CA PRO A 257 -5.05 -50.05 29.83
C PRO A 257 -5.18 -48.54 29.57
N GLU A 258 -5.08 -48.12 28.30
CA GLU A 258 -5.17 -46.73 27.88
C GLU A 258 -6.62 -46.24 27.66
N THR A 259 -7.56 -47.13 27.35
CA THR A 259 -8.96 -46.78 27.06
C THR A 259 -9.92 -47.01 28.23
N VAL A 260 -9.55 -47.83 29.23
CA VAL A 260 -10.43 -48.18 30.37
C VAL A 260 -10.96 -46.95 31.10
N THR A 261 -10.09 -45.99 31.40
CA THR A 261 -10.46 -44.78 32.15
C THR A 261 -11.47 -43.93 31.38
N GLU A 262 -11.25 -43.77 30.07
CA GLU A 262 -12.14 -43.03 29.19
C GLU A 262 -13.47 -43.75 28.94
N LEU A 263 -13.46 -45.08 28.81
CA LEU A 263 -14.68 -45.88 28.68
C LEU A 263 -15.57 -45.79 29.91
N VAL A 264 -14.98 -45.88 31.11
CA VAL A 264 -15.71 -45.72 32.38
C VAL A 264 -16.27 -44.30 32.50
N GLY A 265 -15.47 -43.29 32.14
CA GLY A 265 -15.92 -41.89 32.10
C GLY A 265 -17.08 -41.67 31.11
N LYS A 266 -17.00 -42.26 29.91
CA LYS A 266 -18.07 -42.21 28.90
C LYS A 266 -19.34 -42.89 29.41
N ALA A 267 -19.25 -44.08 29.97
CA ALA A 267 -20.39 -44.80 30.53
C ALA A 267 -21.04 -44.03 31.69
N HIS A 268 -20.25 -43.44 32.59
CA HIS A 268 -20.75 -42.63 33.68
C HIS A 268 -21.49 -41.38 33.19
N SER A 269 -20.93 -40.66 32.22
CA SER A 269 -21.58 -39.47 31.64
C SER A 269 -22.88 -39.81 30.91
N GLN A 270 -22.93 -40.93 30.19
CA GLN A 270 -24.15 -41.44 29.55
C GLN A 270 -25.22 -41.81 30.58
N ALA A 271 -24.85 -42.47 31.69
CA ALA A 271 -25.77 -42.81 32.77
C ALA A 271 -26.38 -41.55 33.42
N LEU A 272 -25.55 -40.53 33.71
CA LEU A 272 -26.02 -39.25 34.23
C LEU A 272 -26.93 -38.51 33.24
N ALA A 273 -26.61 -38.54 31.95
CA ALA A 273 -27.46 -37.95 30.92
C ALA A 273 -28.83 -38.62 30.84
N LEU A 274 -28.87 -39.95 30.93
CA LEU A 274 -30.12 -40.72 30.93
C LEU A 274 -30.93 -40.46 32.20
N GLU A 275 -30.30 -40.40 33.36
CA GLU A 275 -30.95 -40.04 34.64
C GLU A 275 -31.63 -38.65 34.55
N ARG A 276 -30.93 -37.65 34.00
CA ARG A 276 -31.49 -36.30 33.80
C ARG A 276 -32.70 -36.32 32.87
N LEU A 277 -32.64 -37.05 31.77
CA LEU A 277 -33.74 -37.15 30.81
C LEU A 277 -34.97 -37.85 31.41
N VAL A 278 -34.77 -38.90 32.21
CA VAL A 278 -35.87 -39.59 32.90
C VAL A 278 -36.52 -38.67 33.94
N LYS A 279 -35.72 -37.95 34.74
CA LYS A 279 -36.22 -36.97 35.72
C LYS A 279 -36.96 -35.79 35.08
N SER A 280 -36.66 -35.43 33.84
CA SER A 280 -37.35 -34.33 33.13
C SER A 280 -38.69 -34.72 32.50
N LYS A 281 -38.97 -36.02 32.36
CA LYS A 281 -40.22 -36.55 31.80
C LYS A 281 -41.23 -36.98 32.87
N GLN A 282 -40.82 -37.06 34.13
CA GLN A 282 -41.68 -37.21 35.31
C GLN A 282 -42.11 -35.83 35.81
#